data_AF-A0A175WB83-F1
#
_entry.id   AF-A0A175WB83-F1
#
_cell.length_a   1.000
_cell.length_b   1.000
_cell.length_c   1.000
_cell.angle_alpha   90.00
_cell.angle_beta   90.00
_cell.angle_gamma   90.00
#
_symmetry.space_group_name_H-M   'P 1'
#
loop_
_entity.id
_entity.type
_entity.pdbx_description
1 polymer ?
#
loop_
_entity_poly.entity_id
_entity_poly.type
_entity_poly.pdbx_seq_one_letter_code
_entity_poly.pdbx_strand_id
1 'polypeptide(L)'
;MTVQVPPEYAGLGSALTTRQRENAENGAAHRTARRLGALFESIIPHTPLLLATYGQRTSQIVASPGVNPSPNAKQHGPFADYVGADATSIWAAATSGSPSIAVHLLACMLARAFDDPAIATSVLAELVLERQREVQKMANSSLSAAQFAAINAASQQFLREELRQLDVNARAWLRCADAAMIREHTQLQPIVNNIKLPVLGGGASLYSEVISLWKHAMAGFERFLGGEPPFLVASLPEPCVIRLRRLRPKTLSRTPGSSR
;
A
#
# COMPACT_ATOMS: atom_id res chain seq x y z
N MET A 1 -7.38 -6.44 -19.10
CA MET A 1 -6.18 -6.23 -19.92
C MET A 1 -5.07 -5.78 -18.99
N THR A 2 -4.01 -6.57 -18.87
CA THR A 2 -2.81 -6.18 -18.13
C THR A 2 -2.09 -5.06 -18.88
N VAL A 3 -1.40 -4.21 -18.13
CA VAL A 3 -0.47 -3.20 -18.66
C VAL A 3 0.91 -3.85 -18.78
N GLN A 4 1.75 -3.34 -19.69
CA GLN A 4 3.15 -3.74 -19.74
C GLN A 4 3.82 -3.48 -18.38
N VAL A 5 4.37 -4.54 -17.79
CA VAL A 5 5.01 -4.46 -16.48
C VAL A 5 6.34 -3.69 -16.60
N PRO A 6 6.63 -2.74 -15.70
CA PRO A 6 7.92 -2.06 -15.69
C PRO A 6 9.08 -3.05 -15.48
N PRO A 7 10.21 -2.91 -16.20
CA PRO A 7 11.31 -3.87 -16.16
C PRO A 7 11.90 -4.08 -14.76
N GLU A 8 11.79 -3.08 -13.89
CA GLU A 8 12.25 -3.12 -12.50
C GLU A 8 11.59 -4.24 -11.68
N TYR A 9 10.38 -4.67 -12.08
CA TYR A 9 9.63 -5.74 -11.42
C TYR A 9 9.85 -7.12 -12.05
N ALA A 10 10.66 -7.25 -13.10
CA ALA A 10 10.81 -8.52 -13.81
C ALA A 10 11.26 -9.68 -12.91
N GLY A 11 12.21 -9.43 -12.00
CA GLY A 11 12.68 -10.42 -11.03
C GLY A 11 11.59 -10.90 -10.08
N LEU A 12 10.71 -9.98 -9.66
CA LEU A 12 9.51 -10.32 -8.88
C LEU A 12 8.59 -11.27 -9.63
N GLY A 13 8.27 -10.95 -10.88
CA GLY A 13 7.40 -11.75 -11.73
C GLY A 13 7.87 -13.19 -11.88
N SER A 14 9.18 -13.38 -12.12
CA SER A 14 9.80 -14.70 -12.23
C SER A 14 9.78 -15.52 -10.94
N ALA A 15 9.69 -14.85 -9.79
CA ALA A 15 9.79 -15.48 -8.48
C ALA A 15 8.45 -15.97 -7.91
N LEU A 16 7.32 -15.56 -8.49
CA LEU A 16 5.99 -15.99 -8.06
C LEU A 16 5.67 -17.44 -8.42
N THR A 17 4.90 -18.11 -7.56
CA THR A 17 4.29 -19.40 -7.90
C THR A 17 3.23 -19.23 -8.99
N THR A 18 2.87 -20.33 -9.67
CA THR A 18 1.86 -20.30 -10.74
C THR A 18 0.53 -19.74 -10.22
N ARG A 19 0.13 -20.14 -9.01
CA ARG A 19 -1.08 -19.65 -8.35
C ARG A 19 -1.02 -18.16 -8.04
N GLN A 20 0.09 -17.68 -7.48
CA GLN A 20 0.25 -16.26 -7.15
C GLN A 20 0.20 -15.40 -8.42
N ARG A 21 0.89 -15.84 -9.48
CA ARG A 21 0.90 -15.16 -10.78
C ARG A 21 -0.51 -15.10 -11.37
N GLU A 22 -1.24 -16.21 -11.41
CA GLU A 22 -2.60 -16.24 -11.94
C GLU A 22 -3.56 -15.32 -11.17
N ASN A 23 -3.47 -15.30 -9.83
CA ASN A 23 -4.29 -14.37 -9.03
C ASN A 23 -3.94 -12.89 -9.30
N ALA A 24 -2.66 -12.61 -9.51
CA ALA A 24 -2.15 -11.26 -9.74
C ALA A 24 -2.36 -10.75 -11.17
N GLU A 25 -2.49 -11.63 -12.16
CA GLU A 25 -2.72 -11.26 -13.56
C GLU A 25 -4.21 -11.30 -13.96
N ASN A 26 -4.94 -12.30 -13.46
CA ASN A 26 -6.33 -12.58 -13.88
C ASN A 26 -7.33 -12.64 -12.71
N GLY A 27 -6.83 -12.80 -11.49
CA GLY A 27 -7.66 -13.04 -10.31
C GLY A 27 -8.19 -11.79 -9.59
N ALA A 28 -8.56 -12.01 -8.34
CA ALA A 28 -9.16 -10.98 -7.49
C ALA A 28 -8.14 -9.88 -7.14
N ALA A 29 -6.86 -10.25 -6.95
CA ALA A 29 -5.81 -9.28 -6.66
C ALA A 29 -5.64 -8.28 -7.82
N HIS A 30 -5.63 -8.77 -9.08
CA HIS A 30 -5.58 -7.91 -10.27
C HIS A 30 -6.74 -6.91 -10.30
N ARG A 31 -7.98 -7.42 -10.18
CA ARG A 31 -9.19 -6.56 -10.23
C ARG A 31 -9.19 -5.52 -9.13
N THR A 32 -8.81 -5.87 -7.91
CA THR A 32 -8.75 -4.92 -6.79
C THR A 32 -7.66 -3.87 -7.03
N ALA A 33 -6.46 -4.27 -7.44
CA ALA A 33 -5.37 -3.35 -7.74
C ALA A 33 -5.74 -2.35 -8.85
N ARG A 34 -6.35 -2.83 -9.93
CA ARG A 34 -6.79 -1.99 -11.06
C ARG A 34 -7.85 -0.96 -10.64
N ARG A 35 -8.87 -1.40 -9.91
CA ARG A 35 -9.95 -0.51 -9.43
C ARG A 35 -9.44 0.55 -8.47
N LEU A 36 -8.58 0.15 -7.53
CA LEU A 36 -7.95 1.08 -6.59
C LEU A 36 -7.02 2.08 -7.32
N GLY A 37 -6.21 1.61 -8.26
CA GLY A 37 -5.36 2.48 -9.07
C GLY A 37 -6.16 3.56 -9.79
N ALA A 38 -7.23 3.18 -10.49
CA ALA A 38 -8.11 4.11 -11.19
C ALA A 38 -8.83 5.09 -10.23
N LEU A 39 -9.27 4.64 -9.05
CA LEU A 39 -9.96 5.48 -8.07
C LEU A 39 -9.05 6.59 -7.49
N PHE A 40 -7.76 6.30 -7.31
CA PHE A 40 -6.79 7.19 -6.69
C PHE A 40 -5.89 7.95 -7.68
N GLU A 41 -5.89 7.59 -8.97
CA GLU A 41 -4.98 8.10 -10.00
C GLU A 41 -4.81 9.63 -9.97
N SER A 42 -5.92 10.38 -9.90
CA SER A 42 -5.88 11.84 -9.99
C SER A 42 -5.26 12.57 -8.79
N ILE A 43 -4.95 11.87 -7.70
CA ILE A 43 -4.36 12.47 -6.49
C ILE A 43 -2.95 11.97 -6.19
N ILE A 44 -2.46 11.00 -6.96
CA ILE A 44 -1.12 10.44 -6.82
C ILE A 44 -0.09 11.45 -7.34
N PRO A 45 0.93 11.81 -6.54
CA PRO A 45 2.02 12.65 -7.01
C PRO A 45 2.84 11.91 -8.08
N HIS A 46 3.43 12.65 -9.01
CA HIS A 46 4.31 12.07 -10.03
C HIS A 46 5.63 11.62 -9.37
N THR A 47 5.80 10.31 -9.21
CA THR A 47 6.97 9.72 -8.52
C THR A 47 7.62 8.54 -9.26
N PRO A 48 8.10 8.72 -10.49
CA PRO A 48 8.68 7.64 -11.29
C PRO A 48 9.92 6.98 -10.64
N LEU A 49 10.82 7.75 -10.03
CA LEU A 49 12.06 7.21 -9.42
C LEU A 49 11.76 6.31 -8.22
N LEU A 50 10.79 6.71 -7.40
CA LEU A 50 10.30 5.93 -6.27
C LEU A 50 9.72 4.60 -6.75
N LEU A 51 8.83 4.63 -7.75
CA LEU A 51 8.20 3.40 -8.25
C LEU A 51 9.24 2.47 -8.90
N ALA A 52 10.18 3.00 -9.68
CA ALA A 52 11.26 2.22 -10.28
C ALA A 52 12.17 1.60 -9.21
N THR A 53 12.63 2.40 -8.24
CA THR A 53 13.52 1.94 -7.15
C THR A 53 12.81 0.91 -6.27
N TYR A 54 11.52 1.12 -6.00
CA TYR A 54 10.69 0.15 -5.29
C TYR A 54 10.62 -1.18 -6.05
N GLY A 55 10.38 -1.16 -7.37
CA GLY A 55 10.43 -2.35 -8.22
C GLY A 55 11.76 -3.08 -8.16
N GLN A 56 12.86 -2.35 -8.37
CA GLN A 56 14.21 -2.93 -8.33
C GLN A 56 14.51 -3.57 -6.97
N ARG A 57 14.16 -2.89 -5.88
CA ARG A 57 14.34 -3.40 -4.53
C ARG A 57 13.49 -4.64 -4.28
N THR A 58 12.24 -4.66 -4.75
CA THR A 58 11.38 -5.84 -4.61
C THR A 58 11.97 -7.05 -5.34
N SER A 59 12.42 -6.87 -6.58
CA SER A 59 13.10 -7.90 -7.38
C SER A 59 14.40 -8.40 -6.72
N GLN A 60 15.20 -7.50 -6.13
CA GLN A 60 16.40 -7.88 -5.38
C GLN A 60 16.07 -8.70 -4.14
N ILE A 61 15.09 -8.25 -3.34
CA ILE A 61 14.70 -8.92 -2.08
C ILE A 61 14.22 -10.34 -2.35
N VAL A 62 13.38 -10.56 -3.37
CA VAL A 62 12.90 -11.92 -3.66
C VAL A 62 14.00 -12.84 -4.22
N ALA A 63 15.04 -12.27 -4.82
CA ALA A 63 16.21 -13.02 -5.28
C ALA A 63 17.20 -13.33 -4.14
N SER A 64 17.05 -12.70 -2.97
CA SER A 64 17.94 -12.93 -1.83
C SER A 64 17.81 -14.37 -1.30
N PRO A 65 18.94 -15.06 -1.01
CA PRO A 65 18.91 -16.41 -0.47
C PRO A 65 18.07 -16.52 0.81
N GLY A 66 17.22 -17.54 0.88
CA GLY A 66 16.37 -17.83 2.04
C GLY A 66 15.08 -17.00 2.12
N VAL A 67 14.89 -16.01 1.25
CA VAL A 67 13.70 -15.16 1.24
C VAL A 67 12.56 -15.79 0.44
N ASN A 68 12.88 -16.31 -0.74
CA ASN A 68 11.95 -17.00 -1.60
C ASN A 68 12.54 -18.36 -2.02
N PRO A 69 12.25 -19.47 -1.31
CA PRO A 69 12.62 -20.80 -1.77
C PRO A 69 12.10 -21.02 -3.19
N SER A 70 12.86 -21.77 -4.01
CA SER A 70 12.56 -21.94 -5.44
C SER A 70 11.08 -22.27 -5.66
N PRO A 71 10.34 -21.41 -6.39
CA PRO A 71 8.92 -21.62 -6.59
C PRO A 71 8.69 -22.99 -7.22
N ASN A 72 7.65 -23.69 -6.77
CA ASN A 72 7.27 -25.01 -7.28
C ASN A 72 8.32 -26.12 -7.08
N ALA A 73 9.29 -25.96 -6.17
CA ALA A 73 10.24 -27.03 -5.87
C ALA A 73 9.50 -28.27 -5.34
N LYS A 74 9.71 -29.42 -6.00
CA LYS A 74 9.03 -30.71 -5.69
C LYS A 74 9.11 -31.10 -4.21
N GLN A 75 10.15 -30.66 -3.51
CA GLN A 75 10.34 -30.87 -2.07
C GLN A 75 9.23 -30.28 -1.20
N HIS A 76 8.48 -29.28 -1.68
CA HIS A 76 7.37 -28.67 -0.96
C HIS A 76 6.05 -29.44 -1.13
N GLY A 77 6.06 -30.51 -1.93
CA GLY A 77 4.92 -31.41 -2.13
C GLY A 77 3.63 -30.67 -2.47
N PRO A 78 2.49 -30.97 -1.81
CA PRO A 78 1.19 -30.36 -2.12
C PRO A 78 1.11 -28.87 -1.79
N PHE A 79 2.09 -28.32 -1.07
CA PHE A 79 2.11 -26.91 -0.67
C PHE A 79 3.02 -26.04 -1.55
N ALA A 80 3.61 -26.60 -2.60
CA ALA A 80 4.59 -25.91 -3.44
C ALA A 80 4.06 -24.58 -4.02
N ASP A 81 2.75 -24.49 -4.30
CA ASP A 81 2.10 -23.27 -4.81
C ASP A 81 1.89 -22.17 -3.75
N TYR A 82 2.12 -22.48 -2.47
CA TYR A 82 1.93 -21.60 -1.31
C TYR A 82 3.24 -21.23 -0.63
N VAL A 83 4.36 -21.79 -1.07
CA VAL A 83 5.67 -21.58 -0.48
C VAL A 83 6.37 -20.44 -1.23
N GLY A 84 6.83 -19.44 -0.48
CA GLY A 84 7.57 -18.32 -1.03
C GLY A 84 7.20 -16.95 -0.45
N ALA A 85 7.87 -15.92 -0.93
CA ALA A 85 7.51 -14.54 -0.65
C ALA A 85 6.16 -14.22 -1.30
N ASP A 86 5.16 -13.82 -0.50
CA ASP A 86 3.88 -13.39 -1.06
C ASP A 86 3.96 -11.96 -1.59
N ALA A 87 4.33 -11.85 -2.87
CA ALA A 87 4.35 -10.59 -3.61
C ALA A 87 3.16 -10.45 -4.57
N THR A 88 2.07 -11.20 -4.34
CA THR A 88 0.88 -11.23 -5.20
C THR A 88 0.31 -9.82 -5.41
N SER A 89 0.20 -9.00 -4.36
CA SER A 89 -0.36 -7.66 -4.47
C SER A 89 0.57 -6.67 -5.19
N ILE A 90 1.89 -6.86 -5.10
CA ILE A 90 2.87 -6.03 -5.82
C ILE A 90 2.80 -6.35 -7.32
N TRP A 91 2.79 -7.63 -7.69
CA TRP A 91 2.67 -8.02 -9.11
C TRP A 91 1.31 -7.64 -9.69
N ALA A 92 0.24 -7.77 -8.91
CA ALA A 92 -1.08 -7.28 -9.31
C ALA A 92 -1.09 -5.78 -9.57
N ALA A 93 -0.39 -5.00 -8.74
CA ALA A 93 -0.22 -3.58 -8.95
C ALA A 93 0.62 -3.25 -10.20
N ALA A 94 1.75 -3.93 -10.38
CA ALA A 94 2.65 -3.71 -11.51
C ALA A 94 1.99 -4.05 -12.86
N THR A 95 1.13 -5.09 -12.90
CA THR A 95 0.33 -5.45 -14.09
C THR A 95 -0.93 -4.58 -14.27
N SER A 96 -1.29 -3.77 -13.26
CA SER A 96 -2.43 -2.84 -13.32
C SER A 96 -2.03 -1.41 -13.70
N GLY A 97 -0.76 -1.03 -13.48
CA GLY A 97 -0.19 0.26 -13.83
C GLY A 97 0.34 1.04 -12.62
N SER A 98 1.12 2.10 -12.87
CA SER A 98 1.80 2.90 -11.84
C SER A 98 0.88 3.41 -10.72
N PRO A 99 -0.37 3.85 -10.98
CA PRO A 99 -1.26 4.26 -9.90
C PRO A 99 -1.56 3.14 -8.90
N SER A 100 -1.69 1.90 -9.37
CA SER A 100 -1.93 0.75 -8.50
C SER A 100 -0.71 0.44 -7.62
N ILE A 101 0.51 0.69 -8.11
CA ILE A 101 1.74 0.54 -7.32
C ILE A 101 1.77 1.58 -6.19
N ALA A 102 1.41 2.82 -6.49
CA ALA A 102 1.30 3.88 -5.49
C ALA A 102 0.29 3.53 -4.39
N VAL A 103 -0.87 2.96 -4.74
CA VAL A 103 -1.86 2.49 -3.76
C VAL A 103 -1.36 1.27 -2.97
N HIS A 104 -0.57 0.39 -3.57
CA HIS A 104 0.09 -0.67 -2.81
C HIS A 104 1.04 -0.11 -1.74
N LEU A 105 1.80 0.96 -2.05
CA LEU A 105 2.63 1.65 -1.07
C LEU A 105 1.80 2.30 0.05
N LEU A 106 0.62 2.83 -0.25
CA LEU A 106 -0.35 3.28 0.77
C LEU A 106 -0.76 2.12 1.69
N ALA A 107 -1.07 0.95 1.14
CA ALA A 107 -1.40 -0.23 1.95
C ALA A 107 -0.21 -0.66 2.84
N CYS A 108 1.03 -0.63 2.34
CA CYS A 108 2.22 -0.85 3.17
C CYS A 108 2.38 0.18 4.28
N MET A 109 2.12 1.46 4.00
CA MET A 109 2.16 2.53 5.01
C MET A 109 1.14 2.28 6.13
N LEU A 110 -0.10 1.91 5.77
CA LEU A 110 -1.14 1.57 6.74
C LEU A 110 -0.79 0.31 7.55
N ALA A 111 -0.26 -0.72 6.89
CA ALA A 111 0.17 -1.95 7.54
C ALA A 111 1.28 -1.72 8.59
N ARG A 112 2.20 -0.79 8.34
CA ARG A 112 3.22 -0.39 9.33
C ARG A 112 2.69 0.56 10.41
N ALA A 113 1.71 1.40 10.07
CA ALA A 113 1.16 2.38 11.03
C ALA A 113 0.24 1.73 12.07
N PHE A 114 -0.43 0.64 11.72
CA PHE A 114 -1.39 -0.06 12.58
C PHE A 114 -1.00 -1.52 12.76
N ASP A 115 -0.64 -1.90 13.99
CA ASP A 115 -0.33 -3.29 14.33
C ASP A 115 -1.54 -4.21 14.13
N ASP A 116 -2.75 -3.72 14.44
CA ASP A 116 -4.01 -4.44 14.26
C ASP A 116 -4.47 -4.41 12.78
N PRO A 117 -4.51 -5.56 12.08
CA PRO A 117 -4.98 -5.66 10.70
C PRO A 117 -6.42 -5.15 10.51
N ALA A 118 -7.28 -5.32 11.52
CA ALA A 118 -8.67 -4.87 11.45
C ALA A 118 -8.77 -3.34 11.43
N ILE A 119 -7.87 -2.65 12.14
CA ILE A 119 -7.78 -1.19 12.11
C ILE A 119 -7.28 -0.73 10.73
N ALA A 120 -6.17 -1.29 10.25
CA ALA A 120 -5.62 -0.94 8.92
C ALA A 120 -6.65 -1.14 7.79
N THR A 121 -7.37 -2.27 7.82
CA THR A 121 -8.45 -2.55 6.85
C THR A 121 -9.60 -1.55 6.97
N SER A 122 -9.96 -1.15 8.20
CA SER A 122 -11.02 -0.16 8.43
C SER A 122 -10.63 1.23 7.93
N VAL A 123 -9.39 1.65 8.18
CA VAL A 123 -8.85 2.91 7.67
C VAL A 123 -8.86 2.89 6.14
N LEU A 124 -8.34 1.82 5.52
CA LEU A 124 -8.34 1.70 4.05
C LEU A 124 -9.77 1.74 3.47
N ALA A 125 -10.74 1.08 4.11
CA ALA A 125 -12.13 1.13 3.70
C ALA A 125 -12.73 2.55 3.78
N GLU A 126 -12.40 3.29 4.85
CA GLU A 126 -12.80 4.70 4.97
C GLU A 126 -12.17 5.56 3.87
N LEU A 127 -10.88 5.36 3.56
CA LEU A 127 -10.21 6.08 2.48
C LEU A 127 -10.87 5.84 1.12
N VAL A 128 -11.23 4.58 0.83
CA VAL A 128 -11.93 4.21 -0.39
C VAL A 128 -13.29 4.90 -0.45
N LEU A 129 -14.09 4.82 0.62
CA LEU A 129 -15.43 5.43 0.66
C LEU A 129 -15.40 6.95 0.48
N GLU A 130 -14.50 7.65 1.18
CA GLU A 130 -14.37 9.11 1.00
C GLU A 130 -13.90 9.45 -0.41
N ARG A 131 -12.96 8.68 -0.96
CA ARG A 131 -12.49 8.89 -2.33
C ARG A 131 -13.58 8.66 -3.36
N GLN A 132 -14.42 7.64 -3.19
CA GLN A 132 -15.59 7.40 -4.03
C GLN A 132 -16.54 8.61 -4.02
N ARG A 133 -16.82 9.18 -2.84
CA ARG A 133 -17.67 10.37 -2.72
C ARG A 133 -17.06 11.60 -3.40
N GLU A 134 -15.76 11.82 -3.26
CA GLU A 134 -15.07 12.93 -3.94
C GLU A 134 -15.17 12.80 -5.47
N VAL A 135 -14.88 11.62 -6.01
CA VAL A 135 -14.92 11.38 -7.45
C VAL A 135 -16.35 11.50 -8.00
N GLN A 136 -17.35 10.98 -7.29
CA GLN A 136 -18.76 11.13 -7.66
C GLN A 136 -19.20 12.59 -7.69
N LYS A 137 -18.74 13.43 -6.75
CA LYS A 137 -19.02 14.88 -6.76
C LYS A 137 -18.38 15.59 -7.96
N MET A 138 -17.21 15.14 -8.42
CA MET A 138 -16.50 15.70 -9.57
C MET A 138 -17.10 15.30 -10.93
N ALA A 139 -17.93 14.26 -10.98
CA ALA A 139 -18.53 13.73 -12.21
C ALA A 139 -19.42 14.74 -12.96
N ASN A 140 -19.80 15.85 -12.32
CA ASN A 140 -20.61 16.92 -12.90
C ASN A 140 -19.84 17.88 -13.84
N SER A 141 -18.57 17.60 -14.13
CA SER A 141 -17.70 18.43 -14.97
C SER A 141 -17.23 17.68 -16.23
N SER A 142 -16.75 18.39 -17.26
CA SER A 142 -16.28 17.79 -18.52
C SER A 142 -15.28 16.66 -18.28
N LEU A 143 -15.53 15.50 -18.87
CA LEU A 143 -14.85 14.25 -18.52
C LEU A 143 -13.68 13.93 -19.47
N SER A 144 -12.48 13.83 -18.92
CA SER A 144 -11.31 13.18 -19.51
C SER A 144 -11.35 11.66 -19.35
N ALA A 145 -10.55 10.92 -20.13
CA ALA A 145 -10.46 9.46 -20.02
C ALA A 145 -10.10 8.96 -18.60
N ALA A 146 -9.19 9.66 -17.92
CA ALA A 146 -8.83 9.36 -16.52
C ALA A 146 -10.00 9.60 -15.57
N GLN A 147 -10.78 10.67 -15.79
CA GLN A 147 -12.00 10.91 -15.01
C GLN A 147 -13.06 9.84 -15.27
N PHE A 148 -13.23 9.35 -16.51
CA PHE A 148 -14.11 8.21 -16.78
C PHE A 148 -13.68 6.95 -16.03
N ALA A 149 -12.37 6.63 -16.01
CA ALA A 149 -11.85 5.49 -15.27
C ALA A 149 -12.08 5.63 -13.75
N ALA A 150 -11.82 6.82 -13.20
CA ALA A 150 -12.07 7.13 -11.80
C ALA A 150 -13.56 7.03 -11.44
N ILE A 151 -14.46 7.60 -12.26
CA ILE A 151 -15.92 7.54 -12.04
C ILE A 151 -16.41 6.09 -12.09
N ASN A 152 -15.97 5.31 -13.08
CA ASN A 152 -16.30 3.89 -13.18
C ASN A 152 -15.82 3.11 -11.95
N ALA A 153 -14.60 3.38 -11.47
CA ALA A 153 -14.09 2.78 -10.24
C ALA A 153 -14.87 3.25 -9.00
N ALA A 154 -15.28 4.50 -8.96
CA ALA A 154 -16.05 5.08 -7.86
C ALA A 154 -17.48 4.51 -7.76
N SER A 155 -18.05 4.07 -8.88
CA SER A 155 -19.35 3.38 -8.93
C SER A 155 -19.29 1.90 -8.55
N GLN A 156 -18.09 1.32 -8.46
CA GLN A 156 -17.93 -0.10 -8.15
C GLN A 156 -17.88 -0.35 -6.64
N GLN A 157 -18.45 -1.46 -6.18
CA GLN A 157 -18.35 -1.87 -4.79
C GLN A 157 -16.97 -2.47 -4.51
N PHE A 158 -16.31 -2.01 -3.45
CA PHE A 158 -15.13 -2.65 -2.86
C PHE A 158 -15.57 -3.49 -1.67
N LEU A 159 -15.42 -4.80 -1.76
CA LEU A 159 -15.75 -5.69 -0.66
C LEU A 159 -14.70 -5.53 0.44
N ARG A 160 -15.15 -5.55 1.70
CA ARG A 160 -14.23 -5.48 2.86
C ARG A 160 -13.19 -6.59 2.82
N GLU A 161 -13.56 -7.76 2.29
CA GLU A 161 -12.67 -8.90 2.10
C GLU A 161 -11.54 -8.63 1.11
N GLU A 162 -11.81 -7.87 0.04
CA GLU A 162 -10.80 -7.50 -0.95
C GLU A 162 -9.74 -6.56 -0.35
N LEU A 163 -10.19 -5.60 0.47
CA LEU A 163 -9.31 -4.67 1.19
C LEU A 163 -8.51 -5.39 2.29
N ARG A 164 -9.14 -6.35 2.98
CA ARG A 164 -8.48 -7.21 3.96
C ARG A 164 -7.38 -8.03 3.29
N GLN A 165 -7.65 -8.62 2.11
CA GLN A 165 -6.65 -9.40 1.39
C GLN A 165 -5.47 -8.53 0.93
N LEU A 166 -5.72 -7.27 0.53
CA LEU A 166 -4.64 -6.34 0.20
C LEU A 166 -3.75 -6.03 1.42
N ASP A 167 -4.33 -5.79 2.60
CA ASP A 167 -3.57 -5.59 3.85
C ASP A 167 -2.77 -6.85 4.23
N VAL A 168 -3.38 -8.04 4.13
CA VAL A 168 -2.71 -9.32 4.38
C VAL A 168 -1.47 -9.48 3.49
N ASN A 169 -1.61 -9.23 2.18
CA ASN A 169 -0.51 -9.35 1.23
C ASN A 169 0.56 -8.28 1.51
N ALA A 170 0.17 -7.04 1.82
CA ALA A 170 1.11 -5.97 2.17
C ALA A 170 1.92 -6.33 3.43
N ARG A 171 1.28 -6.88 4.47
CA ARG A 171 1.97 -7.35 5.67
C ARG A 171 2.88 -8.54 5.40
N ALA A 172 2.45 -9.49 4.57
CA ALA A 172 3.27 -10.65 4.19
C ALA A 172 4.53 -10.20 3.46
N TRP A 173 4.39 -9.28 2.50
CA TRP A 173 5.52 -8.63 1.84
C TRP A 173 6.44 -7.90 2.81
N LEU A 174 5.89 -7.06 3.70
CA LEU A 174 6.69 -6.29 4.65
C LEU A 174 7.50 -7.19 5.59
N ARG A 175 6.93 -8.29 6.09
CA ARG A 175 7.68 -9.26 6.91
C ARG A 175 8.85 -9.89 6.15
N CYS A 176 8.62 -10.23 4.88
CA CYS A 176 9.62 -10.79 3.99
C CYS A 176 10.75 -9.78 3.71
N ALA A 177 10.40 -8.54 3.39
CA ALA A 177 11.34 -7.45 3.17
C ALA A 177 12.15 -7.11 4.43
N ASP A 178 11.50 -7.04 5.61
CA ASP A 178 12.17 -6.74 6.88
C ASP A 178 13.15 -7.84 7.29
N ALA A 179 12.80 -9.11 7.03
CA ALA A 179 13.73 -10.22 7.26
C ALA A 179 14.93 -10.17 6.32
N ALA A 180 14.71 -9.87 5.03
CA ALA A 180 15.77 -9.80 4.03
C ALA A 180 16.72 -8.60 4.23
N MET A 181 16.17 -7.46 4.69
CA MET A 181 16.88 -6.18 4.81
C MET A 181 17.08 -5.78 6.27
N ILE A 182 17.18 -6.75 7.19
CA ILE A 182 17.25 -6.49 8.63
C ILE A 182 18.43 -5.58 8.98
N ARG A 183 19.58 -5.75 8.29
CA ARG A 183 20.79 -4.95 8.53
C ARG A 183 20.57 -3.49 8.12
N GLU A 184 20.07 -3.28 6.91
CA GLU A 184 19.77 -1.97 6.35
C GLU A 184 18.67 -1.27 7.17
N HIS A 185 17.63 -2.00 7.57
CA HIS A 185 16.57 -1.48 8.42
C HIS A 185 17.12 -1.06 9.79
N THR A 186 17.94 -1.88 10.44
CA THR A 186 18.58 -1.53 11.73
C THR A 186 19.49 -0.30 11.61
N GLN A 187 20.21 -0.13 10.51
CA GLN A 187 21.06 1.05 10.27
C GLN A 187 20.25 2.31 9.99
N LEU A 188 19.11 2.17 9.32
CA LEU A 188 18.23 3.29 8.96
C LEU A 188 17.35 3.75 10.14
N GLN A 189 16.97 2.83 11.03
CA GLN A 189 16.05 3.13 12.13
C GLN A 189 16.49 4.32 13.01
N PRO A 190 17.78 4.46 13.42
CA PRO A 190 18.23 5.64 14.17
C PRO A 190 18.04 6.94 13.41
N ILE A 191 18.27 6.93 12.08
CA ILE A 191 18.09 8.11 11.23
C ILE A 191 16.61 8.49 11.19
N VAL A 192 15.73 7.52 10.92
CA VAL A 192 14.29 7.74 10.84
C VAL A 192 13.72 8.22 12.18
N ASN A 193 14.17 7.66 13.30
CA ASN A 193 13.74 8.08 14.64
C ASN A 193 14.13 9.53 14.97
N ASN A 194 15.20 10.05 14.35
CA ASN A 194 15.65 11.43 14.54
C ASN A 194 14.92 12.42 13.61
N ILE A 195 14.21 11.92 12.58
CA ILE A 195 13.40 12.75 11.69
C ILE A 195 12.04 12.99 12.36
N LYS A 196 11.76 14.26 12.70
CA LYS A 196 10.42 14.68 13.15
C LYS A 196 9.47 14.65 11.95
N LEU A 197 8.84 13.50 11.70
CA LEU A 197 7.76 13.42 10.74
C LEU A 197 6.49 14.06 11.34
N PRO A 198 5.76 14.90 10.59
CA PRO A 198 4.48 15.43 11.05
C PRO A 198 3.53 14.24 11.28
N VAL A 199 3.19 14.02 12.55
CA VAL A 199 2.22 13.01 12.96
C VAL A 199 0.83 13.57 12.65
N LEU A 200 -0.05 12.73 12.08
CA LEU A 200 -1.48 13.01 11.89
C LEU A 200 -2.04 13.79 13.10
N GLY A 201 -2.70 14.93 12.89
CA GLY A 201 -3.13 15.82 13.97
C GLY A 201 -3.51 17.25 13.57
N GLY A 202 -3.53 17.60 12.28
CA GLY A 202 -3.90 18.93 11.79
C GLY A 202 -4.94 18.95 10.68
N GLY A 203 -5.42 17.79 10.21
CA GLY A 203 -6.41 17.70 9.13
C GLY A 203 -7.84 17.62 9.64
N ALA A 204 -8.80 18.04 8.82
CA ALA A 204 -10.22 18.04 9.15
C ALA A 204 -10.83 16.63 9.29
N SER A 205 -10.19 15.61 8.70
CA SER A 205 -10.64 14.22 8.73
C SER A 205 -9.48 13.23 8.59
N LEU A 206 -9.66 12.00 9.06
CA LEU A 206 -8.70 10.90 8.89
C LEU A 206 -8.27 10.74 7.43
N TYR A 207 -9.23 10.83 6.50
CA TYR A 207 -8.96 10.82 5.07
C TYR A 207 -7.95 11.90 4.66
N SER A 208 -8.22 13.16 5.02
CA SER A 208 -7.35 14.27 4.63
C SER A 208 -5.92 14.11 5.19
N GLU A 209 -5.80 13.61 6.43
CA GLU A 209 -4.50 13.45 7.08
C GLU A 209 -3.70 12.31 6.46
N VAL A 210 -4.33 11.14 6.27
CA VAL A 210 -3.64 9.96 5.72
C VAL A 210 -3.26 10.18 4.26
N ILE A 211 -4.15 10.76 3.45
CA ILE A 211 -3.86 11.09 2.05
C ILE A 211 -2.76 12.14 1.96
N SER A 212 -2.82 13.20 2.79
CA SER A 212 -1.76 14.20 2.85
C SER A 212 -0.42 13.55 3.20
N LEU A 213 -0.36 12.77 4.29
CA LEU A 213 0.87 12.12 4.73
C LEU A 213 1.44 11.19 3.66
N TRP A 214 0.60 10.36 3.03
CA TRP A 214 1.00 9.47 1.95
C TRP A 214 1.58 10.23 0.76
N LYS A 215 0.91 11.29 0.29
CA LYS A 215 1.39 12.14 -0.81
C LYS A 215 2.72 12.80 -0.48
N HIS A 216 2.85 13.36 0.73
CA HIS A 216 4.10 13.99 1.17
C HIS A 216 5.24 12.98 1.30
N ALA A 217 4.97 11.78 1.82
CA ALA A 217 5.96 10.71 1.90
C ALA A 217 6.43 10.30 0.50
N MET A 218 5.50 10.05 -0.43
CA MET A 218 5.84 9.71 -1.82
C MET A 218 6.69 10.79 -2.49
N ALA A 219 6.26 12.06 -2.42
CA ALA A 219 7.00 13.17 -3.01
C ALA A 219 8.37 13.39 -2.33
N GLY A 220 8.46 13.21 -1.02
CA GLY A 220 9.71 13.30 -0.27
C GLY A 220 10.72 12.24 -0.68
N PHE A 221 10.28 10.98 -0.82
CA PHE A 221 11.14 9.89 -1.30
C PHE A 221 11.55 10.07 -2.77
N GLU A 222 10.65 10.56 -3.63
CA GLU A 222 10.99 10.88 -5.02
C GLU A 222 12.14 11.89 -5.10
N ARG A 223 12.04 12.99 -4.36
CA ARG A 223 13.08 14.04 -4.30
C ARG A 223 14.39 13.52 -3.73
N PHE A 224 14.32 12.72 -2.66
CA PHE A 224 15.49 12.07 -2.06
C PHE A 224 16.22 11.16 -3.06
N LEU A 225 15.48 10.34 -3.81
CA LEU A 225 16.05 9.48 -4.86
C LEU A 225 16.60 10.29 -6.04
N GLY A 226 16.03 11.48 -6.30
CA GLY A 226 16.55 12.46 -7.26
C GLY A 226 17.81 13.20 -6.80
N GLY A 227 18.34 12.91 -5.60
CA GLY A 227 19.56 13.55 -5.07
C GLY A 227 19.32 14.88 -4.36
N GLU A 228 18.06 15.28 -4.17
CA GLU A 228 17.77 16.42 -3.30
C GLU A 228 17.98 16.03 -1.83
N PRO A 229 18.60 16.90 -1.01
CA PRO A 229 18.78 16.61 0.40
C PRO A 229 17.42 16.33 1.04
N PRO A 230 17.33 15.38 1.99
CA PRO A 230 16.09 15.08 2.70
C PRO A 230 15.74 16.26 3.61
N PHE A 231 15.21 17.34 3.04
CA PHE A 231 14.66 18.45 3.77
C PHE A 231 13.16 18.20 3.95
N LEU A 232 12.83 17.83 5.19
CA LEU A 232 11.52 18.06 5.80
C LEU A 232 11.03 19.45 5.38
N VAL A 233 9.98 19.45 4.57
CA VAL A 233 9.06 20.53 4.25
C VAL A 233 9.29 21.81 5.08
N ALA A 234 10.07 22.75 4.55
CA ALA A 234 10.21 24.12 5.06
C ALA A 234 8.99 25.01 4.71
N SER A 235 7.80 24.42 4.60
CA SER A 235 6.57 25.12 4.22
C SER A 235 5.30 24.53 4.83
N LEU A 236 5.36 24.00 6.06
CA LEU A 236 4.18 23.60 6.82
C LEU A 236 4.15 24.32 8.18
N PRO A 237 3.01 24.87 8.59
CA PRO A 237 2.87 25.53 9.88
C PRO A 237 3.07 24.51 11.02
N GLU A 238 3.98 24.84 11.95
CA GLU A 238 4.02 24.27 13.31
C GLU A 238 2.70 24.54 14.04
N PRO A 239 2.25 23.75 15.06
CA PRO A 239 2.84 22.52 15.62
C PRO A 239 1.79 21.41 15.89
N CYS A 240 2.02 20.14 15.51
CA CYS A 240 1.25 19.02 16.08
C CYS A 240 2.08 17.74 16.21
N VAL A 241 2.64 17.55 17.40
CA VAL A 241 3.27 16.32 17.88
C VAL A 241 2.27 15.63 18.82
N ILE A 242 2.23 14.29 18.83
CA ILE A 242 1.51 13.40 19.79
C ILE A 242 0.05 13.06 19.40
N ARG A 243 -0.21 11.93 18.69
CA ARG A 243 -1.39 11.07 19.01
C ARG A 243 -1.58 9.67 18.39
N LEU A 244 -0.66 9.09 17.61
CA LEU A 244 -0.92 7.77 17.00
C LEU A 244 -0.98 6.56 17.95
N ARG A 245 -0.68 6.70 19.25
CA ARG A 245 -0.83 5.61 20.26
C ARG A 245 -2.14 5.63 21.07
N ARG A 246 -3.07 6.58 20.84
CA ARG A 246 -4.28 6.73 21.68
C ARG A 246 -5.61 6.24 21.08
N LEU A 247 -5.64 5.77 19.83
CA LEU A 247 -6.85 5.16 19.26
C LEU A 247 -6.94 3.67 19.64
N ARG A 248 -7.07 3.37 20.95
CA ARG A 248 -7.75 2.14 21.37
C ARG A 248 -9.25 2.42 21.34
N PRO A 249 -10.09 1.56 20.74
CA PRO A 249 -11.53 1.68 20.91
C PRO A 249 -11.85 1.46 22.39
N LYS A 250 -12.21 2.53 23.10
CA LYS A 250 -13.06 2.41 24.28
C LYS A 250 -14.44 1.97 23.78
N THR A 251 -15.07 1.05 24.51
CA THR A 251 -16.48 0.61 24.40
C THR A 251 -16.80 -0.47 23.35
N LEU A 252 -16.84 -1.72 23.83
CA LEU A 252 -17.85 -2.73 23.46
C LEU A 252 -17.87 -3.86 24.51
N SER A 253 -18.01 -3.50 25.80
CA SER A 253 -18.49 -4.42 26.84
C SER A 253 -19.93 -4.04 27.17
N ARG A 254 -20.86 -4.76 26.54
CA ARG A 254 -22.28 -4.81 26.89
C ARG A 254 -22.44 -5.21 28.35
N THR A 255 -23.16 -4.40 29.12
CA THR A 255 -23.99 -4.86 30.24
C THR A 255 -25.18 -5.65 29.67
N PRO A 256 -25.64 -6.68 30.39
CA PRO A 256 -26.87 -6.58 31.17
C PRO A 256 -26.61 -7.12 32.58
N GLY A 257 -27.16 -6.60 33.67
CA GLY A 257 -28.56 -6.28 33.86
C GLY A 257 -29.09 -7.19 34.97
N SER A 258 -29.53 -6.57 36.06
CA SER A 258 -30.46 -7.07 37.08
C SER A 258 -30.02 -8.18 38.04
N SER A 259 -29.61 -7.73 39.23
CA SER A 259 -30.19 -8.10 40.54
C SER A 259 -31.21 -9.24 40.59
N ARG A 260 -30.84 -10.33 41.27
CA ARG A 260 -31.48 -10.86 42.48
C ARG A 260 -30.49 -11.73 43.24
#